data_AF-A0A2R7SB45-F1
#
_entry.id   AF-A0A2R7SB45-F1
#
_cell.length_a   1.000
_cell.length_b   1.000
_cell.length_c   1.000
_cell.angle_alpha   90.00
_cell.angle_beta   90.00
_cell.angle_gamma   90.00
#
_symmetry.space_group_name_H-M   'P 1'
#
loop_
_entity.id
_entity.type
_entity.pdbx_description
1 polymer ?
#
loop_
_entity_poly.entity_id
_entity_poly.type
_entity_poly.pdbx_seq_one_letter_code
_entity_poly.pdbx_strand_id
1 'polypeptide(L)' 'MNPLLERLQPYPFERLKALTAGITPNPALAPISLGIGEPRHAAPALIEEAIKGAMKGLSGYPATAGTPALREAIT' A
#
# COMPACT_ATOMS: atom_id res chain seq x y z
N MET A 1 27.06 6.54 -9.87
CA MET A 1 25.73 6.73 -9.26
C MET A 1 24.92 7.66 -10.16
N ASN A 2 23.62 7.44 -10.38
CA ASN A 2 22.81 8.28 -11.27
C ASN A 2 22.47 9.63 -10.58
N PRO A 3 22.94 10.79 -11.07
CA PRO A 3 22.72 12.10 -10.44
C PRO A 3 21.24 12.51 -10.42
N LEU A 4 20.39 11.89 -11.24
CA LEU A 4 18.94 12.17 -11.23
C LEU A 4 18.25 11.66 -9.97
N LEU A 5 18.84 10.70 -9.24
CA LEU A 5 18.28 10.20 -7.98
C LEU A 5 18.26 11.28 -6.90
N GLU A 6 19.20 12.23 -6.94
CA GLU A 6 19.27 13.36 -5.99
C GLU A 6 18.11 14.35 -6.17
N ARG A 7 17.42 14.30 -7.31
CA ARG A 7 16.26 15.17 -7.60
C ARG A 7 14.95 14.60 -7.05
N LEU A 8 14.94 13.34 -6.63
CA LEU A 8 13.77 12.71 -6.04
C LEU A 8 13.43 13.40 -4.72
N GLN A 9 12.13 13.61 -4.52
CA GLN A 9 11.62 14.15 -3.27
C GLN A 9 11.22 12.99 -2.34
N PRO A 10 11.44 13.13 -1.02
CA PRO A 10 10.93 12.16 -0.06
C PRO A 10 9.40 12.12 -0.08
N TYR A 11 8.83 11.01 0.40
CA TYR A 11 7.38 10.87 0.41
C TYR A 11 6.73 11.95 1.29
N PRO A 12 5.49 12.41 0.98
CA PRO A 12 4.83 13.47 1.75
C PRO A 12 4.73 13.21 3.25
N PHE A 13 4.53 11.95 3.67
CA PHE A 13 4.48 11.59 5.09
C PHE A 13 5.84 11.70 5.79
N GLU A 14 6.95 11.48 5.08
CA GLU A 14 8.31 11.68 5.61
C GLU A 14 8.59 13.16 5.83
N ARG A 15 8.11 14.01 4.90
CA ARG A 15 8.16 15.47 5.04
C ARG A 15 7.34 15.94 6.24
N LEU A 16 6.14 15.39 6.45
CA LEU A 16 5.31 15.68 7.62
C LEU A 16 5.98 15.25 8.93
N LYS A 17 6.62 14.08 8.94
CA LYS A 17 7.40 13.60 10.09
C LYS A 17 8.59 14.54 10.40
N ALA A 18 9.30 15.00 9.38
CA ALA A 18 10.39 15.96 9.56
C ALA A 18 9.89 17.32 10.08
N LEU A 19 8.77 17.82 9.57
CA LEU A 19 8.15 19.07 10.01
C LEU A 19 7.71 19.04 11.48
N THR A 20 7.31 17.87 11.97
CA THR A 20 6.83 17.69 13.36
C THR A 20 7.93 17.19 14.30
N ALA A 21 9.17 17.06 13.82
CA ALA A 21 10.30 16.58 14.61
C ALA A 21 10.56 17.51 15.81
N GLY A 22 10.66 16.93 17.01
CA GLY A 22 10.90 17.66 18.26
C GLY A 22 9.65 18.23 18.94
N ILE A 23 8.48 18.17 18.30
CA ILE A 23 7.21 18.52 18.96
C ILE A 23 6.84 17.39 19.91
N THR A 24 6.62 17.72 21.18
CA THR A 24 6.08 16.77 22.18
C THR A 24 4.58 17.03 22.35
N PRO A 25 3.71 16.12 21.89
CA PRO A 25 2.26 16.25 22.08
C PRO A 25 1.87 16.16 23.56
N ASN A 26 0.67 16.62 23.89
CA ASN A 26 0.12 16.48 25.24
C ASN A 26 -0.04 14.98 25.60
N PRO A 27 0.62 14.48 26.66
CA PRO A 27 0.60 13.06 27.01
C PRO A 27 -0.77 12.56 27.49
N ALA A 28 -1.69 13.46 27.86
CA ALA A 28 -3.04 13.10 28.27
C ALA A 28 -3.96 12.77 27.08
N LEU A 29 -3.53 13.01 25.83
CA LEU A 29 -4.36 12.83 24.63
C LEU A 29 -3.77 11.77 23.70
N ALA A 30 -4.63 10.88 23.19
CA ALA A 30 -4.24 9.92 22.17
C ALA A 30 -4.09 10.60 20.80
N PRO A 31 -3.02 10.30 20.03
CA PRO A 31 -2.83 10.87 18.70
C PRO A 31 -3.85 10.31 17.70
N ILE A 32 -4.44 11.18 16.88
CA ILE A 32 -5.31 10.80 15.78
C ILE A 32 -4.54 10.99 14.48
N SER A 33 -4.24 9.88 13.79
CA SER A 33 -3.50 9.90 12.53
C SER A 33 -4.45 10.09 11.35
N LEU A 34 -4.54 11.31 10.82
CA LEU A 34 -5.31 11.65 9.61
C LEU A 34 -4.40 12.06 8.44
N GLY A 35 -3.09 11.93 8.59
CA GLY A 35 -2.10 12.38 7.60
C GLY A 35 -1.80 11.40 6.47
N ILE A 36 -2.29 10.16 6.56
CA ILE A 36 -2.06 9.10 5.57
C ILE A 36 -3.41 8.48 5.20
N GLY A 37 -3.75 8.53 3.91
CA GLY A 37 -5.01 8.02 3.36
C GLY A 37 -5.00 6.51 3.06
N GLU A 38 -4.26 5.72 3.85
CA GLU A 38 -4.17 4.27 3.65
C GLU A 38 -5.23 3.54 4.48
N PRO A 39 -5.98 2.59 3.89
CA PRO A 39 -6.96 1.80 4.62
C PRO A 39 -6.25 0.91 5.66
N ARG A 40 -6.78 0.90 6.89
CA ARG A 40 -6.28 0.05 7.98
C ARG A 40 -7.17 -1.15 8.30
N HIS A 41 -8.27 -1.32 7.56
CA HIS A 41 -9.19 -2.44 7.76
C HIS A 41 -8.55 -3.74 7.28
N ALA A 42 -8.90 -4.85 7.95
CA ALA A 42 -8.49 -6.17 7.51
C ALA A 42 -9.05 -6.46 6.11
N ALA A 43 -8.28 -7.22 5.32
CA ALA A 43 -8.77 -7.72 4.04
C ALA A 43 -9.95 -8.70 4.26
N PRO A 44 -10.97 -8.72 3.37
CA PRO A 44 -12.04 -9.70 3.45
C PRO A 44 -11.53 -11.14 3.30
N ALA A 45 -12.03 -12.06 4.13
CA ALA A 45 -11.62 -13.48 4.11
C ALA A 45 -11.80 -14.14 2.74
N LEU A 46 -12.83 -13.74 1.97
CA LEU A 46 -13.05 -14.21 0.59
C LEU A 46 -11.81 -14.06 -0.30
N ILE A 47 -11.08 -12.95 -0.15
CA ILE A 47 -9.88 -12.67 -0.94
C ILE A 47 -8.74 -13.61 -0.53
N GLU A 48 -8.55 -13.80 0.78
CA GLU A 48 -7.52 -14.70 1.30
C GLU A 48 -7.74 -16.14 0.83
N GLU A 49 -8.98 -16.63 0.89
CA GLU A 49 -9.32 -17.99 0.46
C GLU A 49 -9.16 -18.17 -1.05
N ALA A 50 -9.53 -17.16 -1.86
CA ALA A 50 -9.30 -17.20 -3.30
C ALA A 50 -7.82 -17.28 -3.66
N ILE A 51 -6.96 -16.51 -2.96
CA ILE A 51 -5.51 -16.56 -3.15
C ILE A 51 -4.96 -17.94 -2.76
N LYS A 52 -5.30 -18.46 -1.57
CA LYS A 52 -4.86 -19.79 -1.10
C LYS A 52 -5.27 -20.89 -2.09
N GLY A 53 -6.48 -20.83 -2.62
CA GLY A 53 -6.98 -21.78 -3.61
C GLY A 53 -6.24 -21.73 -4.97
N ALA A 54 -5.67 -20.59 -5.34
CA ALA A 54 -5.03 -20.37 -6.64
C ALA A 54 -3.53 -20.72 -6.69
N MET A 55 -2.92 -21.18 -5.59
CA MET A 55 -1.46 -21.39 -5.47
C MET A 55 -0.85 -22.32 -6.53
N LYS A 56 -1.63 -23.27 -7.08
CA LYS A 56 -1.17 -24.16 -8.16
C LYS A 56 -0.82 -23.40 -9.46
N GLY A 57 -1.34 -22.19 -9.64
CA GLY A 57 -1.09 -21.36 -10.82
C GLY A 57 0.24 -20.60 -10.80
N LEU A 58 1.00 -20.64 -9.70
CA LEU A 58 2.22 -19.82 -9.53
C LEU A 58 3.36 -20.15 -10.50
N SER A 59 3.40 -21.37 -11.04
CA SER A 59 4.43 -21.76 -12.01
C SER A 59 4.17 -21.24 -13.43
N GLY A 60 2.97 -20.73 -13.69
CA GLY A 60 2.60 -20.19 -14.99
C GLY A 60 3.06 -18.75 -15.18
N TYR A 61 3.46 -18.39 -16.40
CA TYR A 61 3.70 -17.00 -16.77
C TYR A 61 2.36 -16.34 -17.09
N PRO A 62 1.89 -15.34 -16.30
CA PRO A 62 0.60 -14.71 -16.55
C PRO A 62 0.65 -13.91 -17.86
N ALA A 63 -0.44 -13.96 -18.63
CA ALA A 63 -0.58 -13.10 -19.80
C ALA A 63 -0.66 -11.63 -19.37
N THR A 64 -0.02 -10.73 -20.13
CA THR A 64 -0.03 -9.28 -19.87
C THR A 64 -1.45 -8.71 -19.76
N ALA A 65 -2.40 -9.26 -20.52
CA ALA A 65 -3.80 -8.83 -20.52
C ALA A 65 -4.63 -9.37 -19.32
N GLY A 66 -4.05 -10.22 -18.46
CA GLY A 66 -4.80 -10.96 -17.44
C GLY A 66 -5.63 -12.11 -18.02
N THR A 67 -6.33 -12.85 -17.16
CA THR A 67 -7.17 -13.97 -17.57
C THR A 67 -8.49 -13.49 -18.18
N PRO A 68 -9.16 -14.27 -19.05
CA PRO A 68 -10.51 -13.95 -19.52
C PRO A 68 -11.50 -13.75 -18.36
N ALA A 69 -11.49 -14.63 -17.36
CA ALA A 69 -12.37 -14.56 -16.19
C ALA A 69 -12.15 -13.28 -15.37
N LEU A 70 -10.89 -12.83 -15.21
CA LEU A 70 -10.60 -11.56 -14.53
C LEU A 70 -11.19 -10.39 -15.31
N ARG A 71 -11.02 -10.36 -16.63
CA ARG A 71 -11.53 -9.27 -17.48
C ARG A 71 -13.04 -9.20 -17.47
N GLU A 72 -13.73 -10.34 -17.50
CA GLU A 72 -15.18 -10.41 -17.37
C GLU A 72 -15.66 -9.88 -16.01
N ALA A 73 -14.96 -10.20 -14.91
CA ALA A 73 -15.37 -9.78 -13.56
C ALA A 73 -15.17 -8.29 -13.26
N ILE A 74 -14.27 -7.60 -13.97
CA ILE A 74 -13.99 -6.16 -13.78
C ILE A 74 -14.69 -5.25 -14.80
N THR A 75 -15.39 -5.84 -15.77
CA THR A 75 -16.21 -5.11 -16.75
C THR A 75 -17.60 -4.86 -16.19
#